data_AF-A0A0B6Z9X2-F1
#
_entry.id   AF-A0A0B6Z9X2-F1
#
_cell.length_a   1.000
_cell.length_b   1.000
_cell.length_c   1.000
_cell.angle_alpha   90.00
_cell.angle_beta   90.00
_cell.angle_gamma   90.00
#
_symmetry.space_group_name_H-M   'P 1'
#
loop_
_entity.id
_entity.type
_entity.pdbx_description
1 polymer ?
#
loop_
_entity_poly.entity_id
_entity_poly.type
_entity_poly.pdbx_seq_one_letter_code
_entity_poly.pdbx_strand_id
1 'polypeptide(L)'
;SQSKDVNLMSITNLASCFAPSLLRTAKDEQPDLTSEASSKEISIVADLMNDSDYFFNVNENERVIMNNIQKAEIEIQKRNQDKMKSPVDAPTAGILTPVHFLGKDVQSINILVTVN
;
A
#
# COMPACT_ATOMS: atom_id res chain seq x y z
N SER A 1 19.83 -1.37 -2.46
CA SER A 1 20.22 -0.02 -2.90
C SER A 1 19.20 0.58 -3.87
N GLN A 2 18.02 0.98 -3.38
CA GLN A 2 16.86 1.24 -4.27
C GLN A 2 16.94 2.51 -5.13
N SER A 3 17.93 3.41 -5.00
CA SER A 3 17.97 4.65 -5.82
C SER A 3 19.34 5.33 -5.99
N LYS A 4 20.46 4.62 -5.77
CA LYS A 4 21.81 5.23 -5.75
C LYS A 4 22.15 5.92 -7.08
N ASP A 5 21.65 5.38 -8.19
CA ASP A 5 21.86 5.90 -9.54
C ASP A 5 20.99 7.12 -9.88
N VAL A 6 19.97 7.40 -9.05
CA VAL A 6 19.02 8.52 -9.24
C VAL A 6 19.33 9.67 -8.30
N ASN A 7 19.63 9.39 -7.03
CA ASN A 7 19.90 10.44 -6.03
C ASN A 7 21.40 10.77 -5.87
N LEU A 8 22.28 10.00 -6.52
CA LEU A 8 23.75 10.12 -6.48
C LEU A 8 24.35 10.10 -5.06
N MET A 9 23.58 9.70 -4.06
CA MET A 9 24.02 9.73 -2.67
C MET A 9 24.52 8.36 -2.26
N SER A 10 25.82 8.29 -1.94
CA SER A 10 26.41 7.07 -1.42
C SER A 10 25.88 6.74 -0.02
N ILE A 11 25.90 5.47 0.36
CA ILE A 11 25.54 5.02 1.71
C ILE A 11 26.43 5.71 2.74
N THR A 12 27.72 5.88 2.44
CA THR A 12 28.65 6.62 3.28
C THR A 12 28.22 8.07 3.46
N ASN A 13 27.80 8.77 2.40
CA ASN A 13 27.34 10.15 2.51
C ASN A 13 26.08 10.27 3.36
N LEU A 14 25.13 9.34 3.19
CA LEU A 14 23.93 9.26 4.04
C LEU A 14 24.33 9.02 5.50
N ALA A 15 25.18 8.03 5.75
CA ALA A 15 25.65 7.73 7.10
C ALA A 15 26.36 8.93 7.75
N SER A 16 27.21 9.66 7.01
CA SER A 16 27.84 10.89 7.48
C SER A 16 26.84 11.99 7.84
N CYS A 17 25.74 12.13 7.10
CA CYS A 17 24.71 13.13 7.39
C CYS A 17 23.86 12.75 8.62
N PHE A 18 23.57 11.47 8.81
CA PHE A 18 22.58 11.03 9.80
C PHE A 18 23.18 10.48 11.10
N ALA A 19 24.40 9.93 11.09
CA ALA A 19 25.01 9.36 12.28
C ALA A 19 25.06 10.32 13.49
N PRO A 20 25.41 11.61 13.33
CA PRO A 20 25.40 12.54 14.46
C PRO A 20 24.00 12.74 15.07
N SER A 21 22.97 12.79 14.23
CA SER A 21 21.58 13.00 14.67
C SER A 21 20.96 11.76 15.30
N LEU A 22 21.34 10.57 14.84
CA LEU A 22 20.83 9.29 15.32
C LEU A 22 21.48 8.88 16.64
N LEU A 23 22.81 9.02 16.75
CA LEU A 23 23.57 8.48 17.88
C LEU A 23 23.79 9.52 19.00
N ARG A 24 23.70 10.83 18.70
CA ARG A 24 23.68 11.94 19.68
C ARG A 24 24.79 11.87 20.75
N THR A 25 25.93 11.36 20.36
CA THR A 25 27.07 11.07 21.24
C THR A 25 27.78 12.35 21.69
N ALA A 26 27.84 13.36 20.81
CA ALA A 26 28.17 14.73 21.19
C ALA A 26 26.86 15.48 21.48
N LYS A 27 26.51 15.66 22.76
CA LYS A 27 25.21 16.23 23.15
C LYS A 27 25.08 17.72 22.86
N ASP A 28 26.18 18.47 22.77
CA ASP A 28 26.13 19.94 22.76
C ASP A 28 27.27 20.62 21.94
N GLU A 29 28.03 19.86 21.15
CA GLU A 29 29.11 20.39 20.32
C GLU A 29 28.82 20.16 18.83
N GLN A 30 29.26 21.07 17.96
CA GLN A 30 29.20 20.86 16.51
C GLN A 30 29.85 19.50 16.20
N PRO A 31 29.21 18.66 15.37
CA PRO A 31 29.71 17.32 15.11
C PRO A 31 31.06 17.40 14.39
N ASP A 32 32.12 16.97 15.08
CA ASP A 32 33.44 16.79 14.47
C ASP A 32 33.47 15.47 13.70
N LEU A 33 33.14 15.57 12.41
CA LEU A 33 33.12 14.45 11.47
C LEU A 33 34.50 13.79 11.25
N THR A 34 35.59 14.42 11.71
CA THR A 34 36.96 13.88 11.60
C THR A 34 37.41 13.15 12.85
N SER A 35 36.63 13.21 13.93
CA SER A 35 36.91 12.48 15.15
C SER A 35 36.82 10.96 14.96
N GLU A 36 37.57 10.21 15.77
CA GLU A 36 37.51 8.75 15.76
C GLU A 36 36.12 8.24 16.18
N ALA A 37 35.47 8.95 17.10
CA ALA A 37 34.10 8.65 17.55
C ALA A 37 33.11 8.79 16.39
N SER A 38 33.11 9.93 15.70
CA SER A 38 32.24 10.14 14.54
C SER A 38 32.55 9.17 13.39
N SER A 39 33.81 8.82 13.16
CA SER A 39 34.17 7.81 12.17
C SER A 39 33.55 6.44 12.49
N LYS A 40 33.58 6.02 13.76
CA LYS A 40 32.93 4.77 14.21
C LYS A 40 31.41 4.84 14.08
N GLU A 41 30.80 5.95 14.48
CA GLU A 41 29.37 6.19 14.35
C GLU A 41 28.90 6.11 12.90
N ILE A 42 29.63 6.74 11.99
CA ILE A 42 29.37 6.70 10.55
C ILE A 42 29.49 5.26 10.04
N SER A 43 30.51 4.51 10.47
CA SER A 43 30.67 3.10 10.09
C SER A 43 29.48 2.26 10.55
N ILE A 44 29.03 2.43 11.80
CA ILE A 44 27.88 1.69 12.35
C ILE A 44 26.62 1.95 11.51
N VAL A 45 26.34 3.22 11.19
CA VAL A 45 25.17 3.55 10.38
C VAL A 45 25.30 3.05 8.95
N ALA A 46 26.50 3.11 8.37
CA ALA A 46 26.76 2.56 7.03
C ALA A 46 26.55 1.04 7.00
N ASP A 47 26.99 0.31 8.01
CA ASP A 47 26.82 -1.14 8.12
C ASP A 47 25.35 -1.52 8.25
N LEU A 48 24.58 -0.80 9.10
CA LEU A 48 23.14 -0.99 9.22
C LEU A 48 22.38 -0.77 7.90
N MET A 49 22.86 0.16 7.06
CA MET A 49 22.26 0.46 5.76
C MET A 49 22.70 -0.51 4.66
N ASN A 50 23.91 -1.04 4.71
CA ASN A 50 24.41 -2.04 3.76
C ASN A 50 23.75 -3.41 3.99
N ASP A 51 23.63 -3.82 5.25
CA ASP A 51 23.11 -5.14 5.64
C ASP A 51 21.73 -5.04 6.30
N SER A 52 20.90 -4.11 5.81
CA SER A 52 19.58 -3.85 6.38
C SER A 52 18.71 -5.10 6.48
N ASP A 53 18.84 -6.03 5.53
CA ASP A 53 18.07 -7.27 5.51
C ASP A 53 18.44 -8.19 6.67
N TYR A 54 19.72 -8.23 7.04
CA TYR A 54 20.23 -9.00 8.17
C TYR A 54 19.82 -8.37 9.50
N PHE A 55 19.96 -7.04 9.63
CA PHE A 55 19.67 -6.35 10.89
C PHE A 55 18.17 -6.15 11.17
N PHE A 56 17.34 -6.02 10.13
CA PHE A 56 15.93 -5.66 10.29
C PHE A 56 14.93 -6.71 9.78
N ASN A 57 15.39 -7.89 9.33
CA ASN A 57 14.53 -8.97 8.79
C ASN A 57 13.51 -8.47 7.75
N VAL A 58 13.91 -7.50 6.91
CA VAL A 58 13.02 -6.82 5.96
C VAL A 58 12.30 -7.83 5.05
N ASN A 59 13.01 -8.87 4.62
CA ASN A 59 12.47 -9.95 3.79
C ASN A 59 11.33 -10.73 4.46
N GLU A 60 11.31 -10.87 5.80
CA GLU A 60 10.19 -11.55 6.46
C GLU A 60 8.93 -10.69 6.48
N ASN A 61 9.08 -9.39 6.71
CA ASN A 61 7.94 -8.46 6.70
C ASN A 61 7.35 -8.30 5.30
N GLU A 62 8.20 -8.15 4.28
CA GLU A 62 7.73 -8.15 2.88
C GLU A 62 7.08 -9.48 2.51
N ARG A 63 7.65 -10.62 2.94
CA ARG A 63 7.03 -11.94 2.74
C ARG A 63 5.67 -12.06 3.42
N VAL A 64 5.50 -11.51 4.63
CA VAL A 64 4.21 -11.49 5.32
C VAL A 64 3.19 -10.63 4.57
N ILE A 65 3.59 -9.45 4.08
CA ILE A 65 2.73 -8.58 3.28
C ILE A 65 2.30 -9.29 1.99
N MET A 66 3.25 -9.89 1.25
CA MET A 66 2.97 -10.61 0.02
C MET A 66 2.05 -11.82 0.24
N ASN A 67 2.25 -12.59 1.32
CA ASN A 67 1.37 -13.69 1.69
C ASN A 67 -0.06 -13.21 2.00
N ASN A 68 -0.21 -12.07 2.67
CA ASN A 68 -1.52 -11.51 2.97
C ASN A 68 -2.26 -11.05 1.70
N ILE A 69 -1.54 -10.43 0.75
CA ILE A 69 -2.10 -10.04 -0.56
C ILE A 69 -2.56 -11.29 -1.32
N GLN A 70 -1.70 -12.31 -1.42
CA GLN A 70 -2.02 -13.54 -2.15
C GLN A 70 -3.22 -14.28 -1.52
N LYS A 71 -3.31 -14.30 -0.18
CA LYS A 71 -4.45 -14.89 0.53
C LYS A 71 -5.75 -14.13 0.21
N ALA A 72 -5.70 -12.80 0.16
CA ALA A 72 -6.85 -11.98 -0.21
C ALA A 72 -7.29 -12.22 -1.67
N GLU A 73 -6.36 -12.35 -2.61
CA GLU A 73 -6.65 -12.67 -4.01
C GLU A 73 -7.36 -14.02 -4.16
N ILE A 74 -6.87 -15.06 -3.47
CA ILE A 74 -7.48 -16.40 -3.46
C ILE A 74 -8.91 -16.33 -2.90
N GLU A 75 -9.13 -15.57 -1.83
CA GLU A 75 -10.46 -15.43 -1.22
C GLU A 75 -11.44 -14.72 -2.17
N ILE A 76 -10.98 -13.68 -2.88
CA ILE A 76 -11.77 -12.97 -3.90
C ILE A 76 -12.13 -13.91 -5.05
N GLN A 77 -11.17 -14.68 -5.57
CA GLN A 77 -11.42 -15.65 -6.64
C GLN A 77 -12.42 -16.73 -6.20
N LYS A 78 -12.30 -17.24 -4.97
CA LYS A 78 -13.22 -18.23 -4.41
C LYS A 78 -14.64 -17.67 -4.27
N ARG A 79 -14.79 -16.45 -3.75
CA ARG A 79 -16.10 -15.76 -3.67
C ARG A 79 -16.72 -15.54 -5.05
N ASN A 80 -15.92 -15.25 -6.07
CA ASN A 80 -16.41 -15.09 -7.44
C ASN A 80 -16.88 -16.42 -8.06
N GLN A 81 -16.18 -17.53 -7.79
CA GLN A 81 -16.61 -18.86 -8.23
C GLN A 81 -17.85 -19.37 -7.48
N ASP A 82 -17.96 -19.09 -6.18
CA ASP A 82 -19.14 -19.48 -5.39
C ASP A 82 -20.39 -18.70 -5.81
N LYS A 83 -20.24 -17.42 -6.22
CA LYS A 83 -21.34 -16.63 -6.83
C LYS A 83 -21.80 -17.15 -8.20
N MET A 84 -20.97 -17.91 -8.91
CA MET A 84 -21.34 -18.57 -10.18
C MET A 84 -22.15 -19.86 -10.00
N LYS A 85 -22.24 -20.43 -8.79
CA LYS A 85 -22.96 -21.68 -8.51
C LYS A 85 -24.34 -21.49 -7.86
N SER A 86 -24.74 -20.26 -7.54
CA SER A 86 -26.12 -20.00 -7.16
C SER A 86 -27.00 -20.15 -8.40
N PRO A 87 -28.11 -20.91 -8.36
CA PRO A 87 -29.12 -20.79 -9.39
C PRO A 87 -29.59 -19.33 -9.35
N VAL A 88 -29.23 -18.56 -10.37
CA VAL A 88 -29.82 -17.25 -10.60
C VAL A 88 -31.21 -17.57 -11.10
N ASP A 89 -32.21 -17.44 -10.23
CA ASP A 89 -33.60 -17.40 -10.68
C ASP A 89 -33.67 -16.37 -11.82
N ALA A 90 -34.12 -16.83 -12.99
CA ALA A 90 -34.21 -16.00 -14.17
C ALA A 90 -34.98 -14.72 -13.79
N PRO A 91 -34.43 -13.52 -14.03
CA PRO A 91 -35.16 -12.30 -13.75
C PRO A 91 -36.41 -12.31 -14.61
N THR A 92 -37.58 -12.42 -14.00
CA THR A 92 -38.85 -12.23 -14.67
C THR A 92 -38.77 -10.87 -15.33
N ALA A 93 -38.68 -10.85 -16.67
CA ALA A 93 -38.60 -9.63 -17.45
C ALA A 93 -39.93 -8.89 -17.35
N GLY A 94 -40.11 -8.14 -16.26
CA GLY A 94 -41.24 -7.23 -16.10
C GLY A 94 -41.10 -6.13 -17.13
N ILE A 95 -42.04 -6.06 -18.07
CA ILE A 95 -42.09 -5.01 -19.09
C ILE A 95 -42.45 -3.70 -18.38
N LEU A 96 -41.48 -2.79 -18.23
CA LEU A 96 -41.74 -1.43 -17.77
C LEU A 96 -42.42 -0.66 -18.91
N THR A 97 -43.70 -0.34 -18.72
CA THR A 97 -44.46 0.44 -19.69
C THR A 97 -44.51 1.90 -19.23
N PRO A 98 -43.89 2.86 -19.94
CA PRO A 98 -43.95 4.26 -19.55
C PRO A 98 -45.35 4.80 -19.76
N VAL A 99 -45.95 5.37 -18.71
CA VAL A 99 -47.25 6.07 -18.79
C VAL A 99 -46.97 7.57 -18.66
N HIS A 100 -47.44 8.35 -19.63
CA HIS A 100 -47.33 9.81 -19.59
C HIS A 100 -48.65 10.42 -19.14
N PHE A 101 -48.63 11.11 -18.01
CA PHE A 101 -49.77 11.90 -17.53
C PHE A 101 -49.59 13.36 -17.97
N LEU A 102 -50.53 13.89 -18.76
CA LEU A 102 -50.59 15.30 -19.12
C LEU A 102 -51.20 16.10 -17.95
N GLY A 103 -50.40 16.35 -16.93
CA GLY A 103 -50.66 17.34 -15.87
C GLY A 103 -49.84 18.61 -16.11
N LYS A 104 -50.29 19.75 -15.58
CA LYS A 104 -49.59 21.05 -15.71
C LYS A 104 -48.18 21.06 -15.13
N ASP A 105 -47.87 20.10 -14.26
CA ASP A 105 -46.52 19.86 -13.74
C ASP A 105 -46.03 18.51 -14.27
N VAL A 106 -45.02 18.55 -15.16
CA VAL A 106 -44.48 17.38 -15.86
C VAL A 106 -43.72 16.49 -14.86
N GLN A 107 -44.37 15.45 -14.33
CA GLN A 107 -43.71 14.38 -13.60
C GLN A 107 -43.98 13.04 -14.28
N SER A 108 -42.90 12.37 -14.72
CA SER A 108 -42.94 11.00 -15.24
C SER A 108 -42.63 10.01 -14.12
N ILE A 109 -43.53 9.04 -13.89
CA ILE A 109 -43.37 7.98 -12.88
C ILE A 109 -43.28 6.64 -13.60
N ASN A 110 -42.29 5.82 -13.25
CA ASN A 110 -42.18 4.44 -13.75
C ASN A 110 -43.03 3.52 -12.88
N ILE A 111 -43.98 2.81 -13.50
CA ILE A 111 -44.82 1.81 -12.81
C ILE A 111 -44.44 0.42 -13.35
N LEU A 112 -44.13 -0.50 -12.43
CA LEU A 112 -43.93 -1.91 -12.75
C LEU A 112 -45.29 -2.60 -12.72
N VAL A 113 -45.70 -3.16 -13.86
CA VAL A 113 -46.93 -3.98 -13.96
C VAL A 113 -46.53 -5.44 -14.09
N THR A 114 -46.97 -6.25 -13.14
CA THR A 114 -46.76 -7.70 -13.14
C THR A 114 -48.00 -8.37 -13.76
N VAL A 115 -47.82 -9.15 -14.82
CA VAL A 115 -48.91 -9.92 -15.44
C VAL A 115 -48.92 -11.31 -14.79
N ASN A 116 -50.05 -11.70 -14.18
CA ASN A 116 -50.25 -13.05 -13.61
C ASN A 116 -50.37 -14.11 -14.71
#